data_AF-A0A2H0ZLJ3-F1
#
_entry.id   AF-A0A2H0ZLJ3-F1
#
_cell.length_a   1.000
_cell.length_b   1.000
_cell.length_c   1.000
_cell.angle_alpha   90.00
_cell.angle_beta   90.00
_cell.angle_gamma   90.00
#
_symmetry.space_group_name_H-M   'P 1'
#
loop_
_entity.id
_entity.type
_entity.pdbx_description
1 polymer ?
#
loop_
_entity_poly.entity_id
_entity_poly.type
_entity_poly.pdbx_seq_one_letter_code
_entity_poly.pdbx_strand_id
1 'polypeptide(L)'
;MTETPETKVPGLSTPALTNGEFIDASSEFLPKEKDASDERQTSAIEIASELESNIKQIQKMLEQSDKEVNEKVERISERIERLRRFCEDSSKEKSSS
;
A
#
# COMPACT_ATOMS: atom_id res chain seq x y z
N MET A 1 -30.08 28.49 56.38
CA MET A 1 -29.98 27.62 55.19
C MET A 1 -29.51 28.50 54.05
N THR A 2 -28.26 28.33 53.64
CA THR A 2 -27.66 29.05 52.51
C THR A 2 -27.00 27.97 51.67
N GLU A 3 -27.67 27.56 50.60
CA GLU A 3 -27.12 26.65 49.59
C GLU A 3 -26.01 27.41 48.85
N THR A 4 -24.78 26.93 48.97
CA THR A 4 -23.67 27.41 48.16
C THR A 4 -23.73 26.74 46.79
N PRO A 5 -23.66 27.49 45.68
CA PRO A 5 -23.69 26.89 44.34
C PRO A 5 -22.39 26.13 44.08
N GLU A 6 -22.49 24.83 43.84
CA GLU A 6 -21.37 23.99 43.43
C GLU A 6 -20.84 24.44 42.05
N THR A 7 -19.62 24.95 42.01
CA THR A 7 -18.89 25.21 40.77
C THR A 7 -18.44 23.88 40.16
N LYS A 8 -19.22 23.35 39.21
CA LYS A 8 -18.90 22.13 38.48
C LYS A 8 -17.80 22.42 37.44
N VAL A 9 -16.54 22.16 37.80
CA VAL A 9 -15.39 22.25 36.89
C VAL A 9 -15.17 20.88 36.22
N PRO A 10 -15.16 20.77 34.88
CA PRO A 10 -14.89 19.51 34.21
C PRO A 10 -13.54 18.94 34.63
N GLY A 11 -13.52 17.69 35.10
CA GLY A 11 -12.30 16.99 35.53
C GLY A 11 -11.90 17.20 37.00
N LEU A 12 -12.63 18.01 37.79
CA LEU A 12 -12.40 18.15 39.24
C LEU A 12 -13.70 17.84 39.98
N SER A 13 -13.95 16.57 40.28
CA SER A 13 -15.02 16.14 41.20
C SER A 13 -14.41 15.80 42.55
N THR A 14 -14.82 16.53 43.59
CA THR A 14 -14.56 16.13 44.97
C THR A 14 -15.64 15.13 45.39
N PRO A 15 -15.29 13.97 45.96
CA PRO A 15 -16.29 13.02 46.42
C PRO A 15 -17.18 13.66 47.50
N ALA A 16 -18.49 13.62 47.30
CA ALA A 16 -19.45 14.13 48.28
C ALA A 16 -19.61 13.11 49.42
N LEU A 17 -19.49 13.57 50.67
CA LEU A 17 -19.71 12.75 51.85
C LEU A 17 -21.22 12.61 52.07
N THR A 18 -21.81 11.48 51.66
CA THR A 18 -23.16 11.11 52.09
C THR A 18 -23.07 9.89 53.01
N ASN A 19 -23.53 10.07 54.25
CA ASN A 19 -23.62 9.02 55.28
C ASN A 19 -22.34 8.20 55.54
N GLY A 20 -21.16 8.79 55.37
CA GLY A 20 -19.89 8.20 55.81
C GLY A 20 -19.30 7.12 54.91
N GLU A 21 -19.90 6.85 53.74
CA GLU A 21 -19.29 6.00 52.71
C GLU A 21 -18.73 6.85 51.56
N PHE A 22 -17.49 6.56 51.18
CA PHE A 22 -16.84 7.16 50.02
C PHE A 22 -17.33 6.45 48.76
N ILE A 23 -18.18 7.10 47.99
CA ILE A 23 -18.51 6.64 46.64
C ILE A 23 -17.40 7.17 45.71
N ASP A 24 -16.63 6.27 45.13
CA ASP A 24 -15.58 6.63 44.18
C ASP A 24 -16.23 7.13 42.86
N ALA A 25 -15.82 8.32 42.41
CA ALA A 25 -16.31 8.96 41.19
C ALA A 25 -15.96 8.15 39.92
N SER A 26 -15.09 7.14 40.04
CA SER A 26 -14.78 6.19 38.96
C SER A 26 -15.98 5.32 38.54
N SER A 27 -16.98 5.14 39.42
CA SER A 27 -18.15 4.30 39.15
C SER A 27 -19.15 4.90 38.15
N GLU A 28 -19.10 6.21 37.88
CA GLU A 28 -19.96 6.87 36.88
C GLU A 28 -19.43 6.74 35.45
N PHE A 29 -18.19 6.28 35.28
CA PHE A 29 -17.53 6.11 33.98
C PHE A 29 -17.36 4.63 33.61
N LEU A 30 -18.46 3.87 33.62
CA LEU A 30 -18.50 2.66 32.79
C LEU A 30 -18.90 3.06 31.38
N PRO A 31 -17.97 3.22 30.41
CA PRO A 31 -18.38 3.31 29.02
C PRO A 31 -18.92 1.94 28.62
N LYS A 32 -20.24 1.85 28.47
CA LYS A 32 -20.84 0.87 27.57
C LYS A 32 -20.44 1.26 26.15
N GLU A 33 -19.32 0.78 25.66
CA GLU A 33 -19.04 0.74 24.23
C GLU A 33 -18.49 -0.63 23.86
N LYS A 34 -19.43 -1.53 23.55
CA LYS A 34 -19.19 -2.70 22.70
C LYS A 34 -19.18 -2.20 21.26
N ASP A 35 -18.19 -1.41 20.87
CA ASP A 35 -17.98 -1.03 19.47
C ASP A 35 -16.48 -0.82 19.25
N ALA A 36 -15.70 -1.89 19.42
CA ALA A 36 -14.29 -1.92 19.04
C ALA A 36 -14.14 -2.87 17.85
N SER A 37 -14.23 -2.28 16.67
CA SER A 37 -13.25 -2.49 15.60
C SER A 37 -13.09 -3.94 15.09
N ASP A 38 -13.99 -4.34 14.20
CA ASP A 38 -13.68 -5.29 13.10
C ASP A 38 -12.81 -4.60 12.00
N GLU A 39 -12.00 -3.62 12.38
CA GLU A 39 -10.98 -3.04 11.52
C GLU A 39 -9.78 -3.99 11.55
N ARG A 40 -9.64 -4.79 10.49
CA ARG A 40 -8.46 -5.62 10.25
C ARG A 40 -7.20 -4.77 10.40
N GLN A 41 -6.56 -4.85 11.56
CA GLN A 41 -5.24 -4.29 11.77
C GLN A 41 -4.24 -5.17 10.99
N THR A 42 -4.13 -4.96 9.68
CA THR A 42 -3.03 -5.52 8.91
C THR A 42 -1.74 -5.01 9.51
N SER A 43 -0.90 -5.93 9.97
CA SER A 43 0.35 -5.58 10.63
C SER A 43 1.30 -4.91 9.63
N ALA A 44 2.13 -3.98 10.09
CA ALA A 44 3.18 -3.39 9.26
C ALA A 44 4.08 -4.46 8.60
N ILE A 45 4.23 -5.61 9.24
CA ILE A 45 4.98 -6.77 8.71
C ILE A 45 4.28 -7.39 7.50
N GLU A 46 2.95 -7.49 7.53
CA GLU A 46 2.16 -8.04 6.42
C GLU A 46 2.24 -7.13 5.20
N ILE A 47 2.12 -5.82 5.43
CA ILE A 47 2.26 -4.79 4.38
C ILE A 47 3.67 -4.87 3.76
N ALA A 48 4.72 -4.97 4.58
CA ALA A 48 6.09 -5.09 4.09
C ALA A 48 6.28 -6.36 3.24
N SER A 49 5.75 -7.50 3.69
CA SER A 49 5.81 -8.76 2.97
C SER A 49 5.08 -8.70 1.62
N GLU A 50 3.92 -8.04 1.57
CA GLU A 50 3.15 -7.88 0.33
C GLU A 50 3.88 -6.97 -0.65
N LEU A 51 4.45 -5.86 -0.17
CA LEU A 51 5.28 -4.97 -0.99
C LEU A 51 6.50 -5.69 -1.57
N GLU A 52 7.21 -6.48 -0.77
CA GLU A 52 8.35 -7.27 -1.27
C GLU A 52 7.95 -8.27 -2.35
N SER A 53 6.80 -8.94 -2.17
CA SER A 53 6.25 -9.87 -3.16
C SER A 53 5.91 -9.15 -4.47
N ASN A 54 5.22 -8.02 -4.36
CA ASN A 54 4.83 -7.21 -5.51
C ASN A 54 6.05 -6.68 -6.28
N ILE A 55 7.09 -6.22 -5.56
CA ILE A 55 8.35 -5.77 -6.17
C ILE A 55 9.00 -6.91 -6.97
N LYS A 56 9.11 -8.11 -6.40
CA LYS A 56 9.66 -9.29 -7.09
C LYS A 56 8.88 -9.64 -8.35
N GLN A 57 7.55 -9.55 -8.29
CA GLN A 57 6.71 -9.82 -9.46
C GLN A 57 6.92 -8.77 -10.55
N ILE A 58 6.99 -7.49 -10.20
CA ILE A 58 7.27 -6.40 -11.14
C ILE A 58 8.64 -6.59 -11.80
N GLN A 59 9.68 -6.94 -11.03
CA GLN A 59 11.01 -7.21 -11.56
C GLN A 59 10.99 -8.35 -12.58
N LYS A 60 10.30 -9.44 -12.28
CA LYS A 60 10.16 -10.58 -13.20
C LYS A 60 9.43 -10.20 -14.50
N MET A 61 8.36 -9.42 -14.39
CA MET A 61 7.63 -8.92 -15.56
C MET A 61 8.49 -8.02 -16.43
N LEU A 62 9.30 -7.15 -15.81
CA LEU A 62 10.21 -6.26 -16.52
C LEU A 62 11.29 -7.06 -17.27
N GLU A 63 11.92 -8.03 -16.62
CA GLU A 63 12.95 -8.89 -17.23
C GLU A 63 12.38 -9.68 -18.41
N GLN A 64 11.17 -10.24 -18.27
CA GLN A 64 10.51 -10.93 -19.37
C GLN A 64 10.19 -9.97 -20.53
N SER A 65 9.67 -8.78 -20.23
CA SER A 65 9.35 -7.77 -21.25
C SER A 65 10.61 -7.34 -22.02
N ASP A 66 11.72 -7.12 -21.31
CA ASP A 66 12.99 -6.73 -21.92
C ASP A 66 13.50 -7.81 -22.88
N LYS A 67 13.46 -9.07 -22.44
CA LYS A 67 13.80 -10.22 -23.28
C LYS A 67 12.94 -10.30 -24.54
N GLU A 68 11.62 -10.17 -24.40
CA GLU A 68 10.69 -10.22 -25.54
C GLU A 68 10.93 -9.09 -26.55
N VAL A 69 11.26 -7.89 -26.06
CA VAL A 69 11.61 -6.76 -26.92
C VAL A 69 12.93 -7.04 -27.64
N ASN A 70 13.94 -7.53 -26.93
CA ASN A 70 15.24 -7.83 -27.53
C ASN A 70 15.13 -8.90 -28.64
N GLU A 71 14.37 -9.97 -28.40
CA GLU A 71 14.09 -11.01 -29.42
C GLU A 71 13.33 -10.46 -30.64
N LYS A 72 12.47 -9.46 -30.47
CA LYS A 72 11.80 -8.79 -31.60
C LYS A 72 12.78 -7.93 -32.39
N VAL A 73 13.65 -7.19 -31.70
CA VAL A 73 14.68 -6.34 -32.32
C VAL A 73 15.67 -7.19 -33.12
N GLU A 74 16.13 -8.32 -32.58
CA GLU A 74 17.02 -9.25 -33.28
C GLU A 74 16.38 -9.77 -34.56
N ARG A 75 15.13 -10.27 -34.49
CA ARG A 75 14.40 -10.78 -35.67
C ARG A 75 14.21 -9.71 -36.74
N ILE A 76 13.90 -8.47 -36.35
CA ILE A 76 13.78 -7.36 -37.30
C ILE A 76 15.14 -7.07 -37.95
N SER A 77 16.20 -7.04 -37.16
CA SER A 77 17.57 -6.79 -37.63
C SER A 77 18.00 -7.83 -38.66
N GLU A 78 17.81 -9.12 -38.39
CA GLU A 78 18.09 -10.20 -39.34
C GLU A 78 17.30 -10.03 -40.64
N ARG A 79 16.03 -9.63 -40.55
CA ARG A 79 15.17 -9.45 -41.71
C ARG A 79 15.61 -8.26 -42.56
N ILE A 80 16.05 -7.18 -41.94
CA ILE A 80 16.68 -6.03 -42.62
C ILE A 80 17.97 -6.47 -43.33
N GLU A 81 18.81 -7.26 -42.67
CA GLU A 81 20.05 -7.76 -43.27
C GLU A 81 19.79 -8.62 -44.51
N ARG A 82 18.80 -9.52 -44.45
CA ARG A 82 18.41 -10.36 -45.60
C ARG A 82 17.92 -9.50 -46.77
N LEU A 83 17.10 -8.49 -46.48
CA LEU A 83 16.60 -7.56 -47.50
C LEU A 83 17.75 -6.74 -48.12
N ARG A 84 18.69 -6.26 -47.30
CA ARG A 84 19.87 -5.54 -47.77
C ARG A 84 20.66 -6.38 -48.78
N ARG A 85 20.99 -7.63 -48.43
CA ARG A 85 21.71 -8.56 -49.31
C ARG A 85 20.94 -8.82 -50.60
N PHE A 86 19.64 -9.09 -50.51
CA PHE A 86 18.79 -9.31 -51.67
C PHE A 86 18.80 -8.12 -52.65
N CYS A 87 18.73 -6.89 -52.14
CA CYS A 87 18.81 -5.67 -52.95
C CYS A 87 20.19 -5.47 -53.58
N GLU A 88 21.27 -5.74 -52.85
CA GLU A 88 22.64 -5.68 -53.36
C GLU A 88 22.86 -6.67 -54.50
N ASP A 89 22.42 -7.91 -54.34
CA ASP A 89 22.57 -8.97 -55.35
C ASP A 89 21.73 -8.67 -56.60
N SER A 90 20.49 -8.22 -56.42
CA SER A 90 19.62 -7.77 -57.53
C SER A 90 20.21 -6.59 -58.30
N SER A 91 20.97 -5.71 -57.63
CA SER A 91 21.60 -4.55 -58.28
C SER A 91 22.83 -4.95 -59.10
N LYS A 92 23.59 -5.96 -58.65
CA LYS A 92 24.76 -6.51 -59.37
C LYS A 92 24.37 -7.28 -60.63
N GLU A 93 23.26 -8.03 -60.60
CA GLU A 93 22.76 -8.74 -61.78
C GLU A 93 22.33 -7.77 -62.89
N LYS A 94 21.68 -6.66 -62.54
CA LYS A 94 21.24 -5.64 -63.50
C LYS A 94 22.36 -4.82 -64.12
N SER A 95 23.52 -4.69 -63.45
CA SER A 95 24.68 -4.00 -64.01
C SER A 95 25.59 -4.91 -64.85
N SER A 96 25.33 -6.23 -64.85
CA SER A 96 26.14 -7.23 -65.56
C SER A 96 25.43 -7.83 -66.80
N SER A 97 24.18 -7.45 -67.07
CA SER A 97 23.40 -7.82 -68.29
C SER A 97 23.29 -6.65 -69.25
#